data_AF-A0AAD5WLT5-F1
#
_entry.id   AF-A0AAD5WLT5-F1
#
_cell.length_a   1.000
_cell.length_b   1.000
_cell.length_c   1.000
_cell.angle_alpha   90.00
_cell.angle_beta   90.00
_cell.angle_gamma   90.00
#
_symmetry.space_group_name_H-M   'P 1'
#
loop_
_entity.id
_entity.type
_entity.pdbx_description
1 polymer ?
#
loop_
_entity_poly.entity_id
_entity_poly.type
_entity_poly.pdbx_seq_one_letter_code
_entity_poly.pdbx_strand_id
1 'polypeptide(L)'
;MSTSWRSYREKDSRGGGLPLHRRDIHDGPRISRRTAAAPRTRHRPRSSPSPHIQEGQSSRRGFNPWKFLKINFRSASYVSCIVNVFWPVVPAAIAVRYAKSDVHLIIFILSYIAMIPCANMIGFAGQELARKVPHVYGVLTEVTLGSVVEIVMFQVLLSRGEFVVIKAAILGSILATLLLCMGIVFFVGGLRHEEQSFDEAISEAGSGLLLVAGLGLTVPTAFEHSLEGSENVTTEELEASTLDISRFTAVLLLIAYGVFAFFQARTHHGIYDSIFRGDEHRNRDKVKDAFKEKLTLTECIVALAISITLVTILAITLVDQIPYIVEDHGISEPFMGLILVPLVEKAAEHLTAVDEAWDNQMNFAMSHVLGATLQTAMFTGPLVVIVGWGLDKNMDLSFEVFEIVVLILSILVMGNFLRDQKSNYLEGFLCVIVYIAIAVAAFYYPNPTGEGTAHVETDSSGGEHR
;
A
#
# COMPACT_ATOMS: atom_id res chain seq x y z
N MET A 1 -57.48 -24.03 6.91
CA MET A 1 -57.62 -22.70 6.26
C MET A 1 -56.72 -22.70 5.03
N SER A 2 -57.35 -22.71 3.86
CA SER A 2 -56.71 -22.68 2.54
C SER A 2 -56.52 -21.24 2.06
N THR A 3 -55.50 -21.01 1.23
CA THR A 3 -55.56 -20.34 -0.09
C THR A 3 -54.11 -20.09 -0.54
N SER A 4 -53.71 -20.09 -1.81
CA SER A 4 -54.26 -20.55 -3.09
C SER A 4 -53.25 -20.08 -4.15
N TRP A 5 -52.71 -20.95 -4.99
CA TRP A 5 -52.27 -20.57 -6.34
C TRP A 5 -52.53 -21.74 -7.31
N ARG A 6 -53.51 -21.56 -8.20
CA ARG A 6 -53.83 -22.37 -9.40
C ARG A 6 -52.78 -22.06 -10.49
N SER A 7 -52.10 -23.04 -11.08
CA SER A 7 -52.50 -23.92 -12.20
C SER A 7 -52.69 -23.20 -13.54
N TYR A 8 -51.85 -23.54 -14.53
CA TYR A 8 -52.33 -24.15 -15.78
C TYR A 8 -51.20 -24.93 -16.48
N ARG A 9 -51.51 -26.16 -16.92
CA ARG A 9 -50.65 -27.14 -17.60
C ARG A 9 -51.39 -27.67 -18.82
N GLU A 10 -50.61 -28.15 -19.80
CA GLU A 10 -50.97 -29.17 -20.83
C GLU A 10 -51.86 -28.71 -22.02
N LYS A 11 -51.75 -29.24 -23.26
CA LYS A 11 -51.17 -30.51 -23.74
C LYS A 11 -50.97 -30.54 -25.27
N ASP A 12 -50.22 -31.57 -25.64
CA ASP A 12 -49.70 -32.11 -26.90
C ASP A 12 -50.64 -32.51 -28.07
N SER A 13 -50.03 -32.49 -29.27
CA SER A 13 -49.98 -33.52 -30.35
C SER A 13 -51.14 -33.77 -31.35
N ARG A 14 -50.78 -33.83 -32.65
CA ARG A 14 -50.82 -35.03 -33.56
C ARG A 14 -50.73 -34.67 -35.07
N GLY A 15 -49.91 -35.43 -35.83
CA GLY A 15 -50.34 -36.07 -37.10
C GLY A 15 -49.74 -35.63 -38.46
N GLY A 16 -48.78 -36.42 -39.00
CA GLY A 16 -48.90 -37.17 -40.28
C GLY A 16 -48.71 -36.53 -41.68
N GLY A 17 -47.77 -37.09 -42.47
CA GLY A 17 -47.99 -37.52 -43.87
C GLY A 17 -47.64 -36.58 -45.07
N LEU A 18 -46.64 -36.99 -45.87
CA LEU A 18 -46.37 -36.61 -47.29
C LEU A 18 -47.44 -37.24 -48.25
N PRO A 19 -47.58 -36.94 -49.58
CA PRO A 19 -46.53 -36.52 -50.55
C PRO A 19 -46.92 -35.62 -51.78
N LEU A 20 -45.88 -35.23 -52.54
CA LEU A 20 -45.75 -35.04 -54.01
C LEU A 20 -46.86 -34.37 -54.86
N HIS A 21 -46.50 -33.28 -55.56
CA HIS A 21 -46.92 -33.09 -56.96
C HIS A 21 -45.83 -32.39 -57.80
N ARG A 22 -45.36 -33.13 -58.81
CA ARG A 22 -44.53 -32.69 -59.94
C ARG A 22 -45.43 -32.06 -61.00
N ARG A 23 -45.06 -30.89 -61.56
CA ARG A 23 -45.39 -30.49 -62.94
C ARG A 23 -44.27 -29.63 -63.53
N ASP A 24 -44.14 -29.83 -64.83
CA ASP A 24 -43.00 -29.64 -65.70
C ASP A 24 -43.09 -28.34 -66.54
N ILE A 25 -41.92 -27.80 -66.90
CA ILE A 25 -41.52 -27.17 -68.18
C ILE A 25 -42.22 -25.86 -68.65
N HIS A 26 -41.42 -24.78 -68.83
CA HIS A 26 -41.14 -24.16 -70.15
C HIS A 26 -40.19 -22.93 -70.06
N ASP A 27 -39.16 -22.98 -70.90
CA ASP A 27 -38.47 -21.94 -71.69
C ASP A 27 -38.01 -20.60 -71.08
N GLY A 28 -36.71 -20.34 -71.27
CA GLY A 28 -36.08 -19.03 -71.06
C GLY A 28 -36.36 -18.02 -72.17
N PRO A 29 -35.82 -16.79 -72.02
CA PRO A 29 -34.68 -16.45 -72.87
C PRO A 29 -33.53 -15.78 -72.13
N ARG A 30 -32.33 -15.97 -72.70
CA ARG A 30 -31.04 -15.40 -72.29
C ARG A 30 -31.09 -13.88 -72.25
N ILE A 31 -30.69 -13.28 -71.11
CA ILE A 31 -30.34 -11.87 -71.02
C ILE A 31 -28.84 -11.73 -70.71
N SER A 32 -28.24 -10.86 -71.51
CA SER A 32 -26.83 -10.54 -71.66
C SER A 32 -26.10 -10.17 -70.37
N ARG A 33 -24.88 -10.71 -70.22
CA ARG A 33 -23.84 -10.20 -69.34
C ARG A 33 -23.56 -8.72 -69.64
N ARG A 34 -23.86 -7.84 -68.68
CA ARG A 34 -23.23 -6.54 -68.56
C ARG A 34 -22.59 -6.46 -67.17
N THR A 35 -21.26 -6.38 -67.21
CA THR A 35 -20.33 -6.14 -66.12
C THR A 35 -20.72 -4.91 -65.30
N ALA A 36 -21.07 -5.12 -64.02
CA ALA A 36 -21.06 -4.08 -63.01
C ALA A 36 -19.93 -4.40 -62.03
N ALA A 37 -18.83 -3.65 -62.13
CA ALA A 37 -17.72 -3.72 -61.19
C ALA A 37 -18.16 -3.12 -59.85
N ALA A 38 -18.29 -3.97 -58.83
CA ALA A 38 -18.43 -3.52 -57.45
C ALA A 38 -17.12 -2.82 -57.01
N PRO A 39 -17.17 -1.70 -56.27
CA PRO A 39 -15.97 -1.08 -55.75
C PRO A 39 -15.36 -2.02 -54.71
N ARG A 40 -14.23 -2.65 -55.06
CA ARG A 40 -13.37 -3.37 -54.12
C ARG A 40 -12.85 -2.35 -53.10
N THR A 41 -13.52 -2.23 -51.96
CA THR A 41 -12.90 -1.67 -50.77
C THR A 41 -11.69 -2.53 -50.45
N ARG A 42 -10.49 -1.96 -50.61
CA ARG A 42 -9.24 -2.55 -50.11
C ARG A 42 -9.36 -2.58 -48.59
N HIS A 43 -9.91 -3.66 -48.04
CA HIS A 43 -9.57 -4.06 -46.69
C HIS A 43 -8.07 -4.34 -46.71
N ARG A 44 -7.28 -3.37 -46.21
CA ARG A 44 -5.92 -3.67 -45.76
C ARG A 44 -6.05 -4.87 -44.82
N PRO A 45 -5.26 -5.94 -44.98
CA PRO A 45 -5.21 -6.95 -43.94
C PRO A 45 -4.84 -6.20 -42.66
N ARG A 46 -5.72 -6.26 -41.66
CA ARG A 46 -5.33 -5.93 -40.29
C ARG A 46 -4.06 -6.73 -40.07
N SER A 47 -2.96 -6.03 -39.80
CA SER A 47 -1.74 -6.64 -39.31
C SER A 47 -2.15 -7.68 -38.29
N SER A 48 -1.79 -8.93 -38.54
CA SER A 48 -1.83 -10.01 -37.56
C SER A 48 -1.39 -9.44 -36.21
N PRO A 49 -2.10 -9.73 -35.10
CA PRO A 49 -1.61 -9.31 -33.80
C PRO A 49 -0.18 -9.81 -33.69
N SER A 50 0.74 -8.87 -33.43
CA SER A 50 2.10 -9.17 -33.04
C SER A 50 2.08 -10.33 -32.02
N PRO A 51 3.07 -11.25 -32.06
CA PRO A 51 3.10 -12.39 -31.16
C PRO A 51 2.85 -11.90 -29.75
N HIS A 52 1.96 -12.55 -28.99
CA HIS A 52 1.61 -12.22 -27.61
C HIS A 52 2.84 -11.73 -26.83
N ILE A 53 3.07 -10.41 -26.82
CA ILE A 53 4.06 -9.82 -25.94
C ILE A 53 3.36 -9.88 -24.60
N GLN A 54 3.84 -10.76 -23.74
CA GLN A 54 3.39 -10.83 -22.36
C GLN A 54 3.44 -9.40 -21.79
N GLU A 55 2.29 -8.93 -21.29
CA GLU A 55 2.16 -7.57 -20.76
C GLU A 55 3.31 -7.33 -19.76
N GLY A 56 3.96 -6.17 -19.86
CA GLY A 56 5.11 -5.81 -19.00
C GLY A 56 6.51 -6.07 -19.55
N GLN A 57 6.67 -6.86 -20.63
CA GLN A 57 8.02 -7.11 -21.18
C GLN A 57 8.56 -5.94 -22.02
N SER A 58 9.81 -5.54 -21.76
CA SER A 58 10.53 -4.60 -22.60
C SER A 58 10.90 -5.25 -23.94
N SER A 59 10.68 -4.53 -25.05
CA SER A 59 11.15 -4.99 -26.37
C SER A 59 12.69 -4.98 -26.51
N ARG A 60 13.41 -4.46 -25.51
CA ARG A 60 14.88 -4.34 -25.49
C ARG A 60 15.50 -5.56 -24.82
N ARG A 61 16.69 -5.96 -25.29
CA ARG A 61 17.56 -6.94 -24.61
C ARG A 61 18.83 -6.23 -24.12
N GLY A 62 19.27 -6.54 -22.90
CA GLY A 62 20.47 -5.96 -22.28
C GLY A 62 20.21 -4.69 -21.46
N PHE A 63 21.28 -4.17 -20.84
CA PHE A 63 21.26 -2.98 -19.98
C PHE A 63 21.80 -1.76 -20.74
N ASN A 64 21.03 -0.68 -20.83
CA ASN A 64 21.49 0.59 -21.39
C ASN A 64 21.37 1.70 -20.32
N PRO A 65 22.49 2.20 -19.77
CA PRO A 65 22.47 3.16 -18.66
C PRO A 65 21.68 4.44 -18.96
N TRP A 66 21.80 4.99 -20.17
CA TRP A 66 21.12 6.24 -20.55
C TRP A 66 19.61 6.07 -20.66
N LYS A 67 19.17 4.95 -21.24
CA LYS A 67 17.73 4.64 -21.28
C LYS A 67 17.20 4.30 -19.90
N PHE A 68 17.95 3.54 -19.11
CA PHE A 68 17.63 3.22 -17.72
C PHE A 68 17.35 4.50 -16.91
N LEU A 69 18.28 5.47 -16.93
CA LEU A 69 18.09 6.74 -16.21
C LEU A 69 16.89 7.53 -16.74
N LYS A 70 16.74 7.62 -18.07
CA LYS A 70 15.62 8.34 -18.68
C LYS A 70 14.26 7.74 -18.30
N ILE A 71 14.17 6.42 -18.21
CA ILE A 71 12.92 5.73 -17.87
C ILE A 71 12.60 5.91 -16.39
N ASN A 72 13.58 5.72 -15.50
CA ASN A 72 13.39 5.99 -14.07
C ASN A 72 13.00 7.46 -13.82
N PHE A 73 13.58 8.40 -14.56
CA PHE A 73 13.24 9.82 -14.40
C PHE A 73 11.84 10.18 -14.93
N ARG A 74 11.33 9.47 -15.94
CA ARG A 74 9.95 9.65 -16.43
C ARG A 74 8.92 8.95 -15.53
N SER A 75 9.34 7.90 -14.83
CA SER A 75 8.52 7.09 -13.92
C SER A 75 7.22 6.55 -14.52
N ALA A 76 6.32 6.02 -13.68
CA ALA A 76 5.01 5.47 -14.08
C ALA A 76 4.01 6.56 -14.47
N SER A 77 3.92 7.60 -13.63
CA SER A 77 2.88 8.64 -13.69
C SER A 77 3.45 10.05 -13.74
N TYR A 78 2.61 11.02 -14.08
CA TYR A 78 2.99 12.43 -14.08
C TYR A 78 3.36 12.91 -12.67
N VAL A 79 2.60 12.49 -11.64
CA VAL A 79 2.86 12.85 -10.24
C VAL A 79 4.20 12.25 -9.78
N SER A 80 4.44 10.98 -10.11
CA SER A 80 5.70 10.31 -9.82
C SER A 80 6.88 10.93 -10.57
N CYS A 81 6.67 11.44 -11.78
CA CYS A 81 7.69 12.20 -12.53
C CYS A 81 8.02 13.55 -11.86
N ILE A 82 7.04 14.24 -11.25
CA ILE A 82 7.29 15.50 -10.53
C ILE A 82 8.20 15.26 -9.33
N VAL A 83 7.99 14.16 -8.60
CA VAL A 83 8.80 13.80 -7.41
C VAL A 83 10.28 13.63 -7.75
N ASN A 84 10.61 13.25 -9.00
CA ASN A 84 11.99 13.16 -9.45
C ASN A 84 12.72 14.52 -9.50
N VAL A 85 12.03 15.65 -9.32
CA VAL A 85 12.68 16.96 -9.12
C VAL A 85 13.56 16.99 -7.86
N PHE A 86 13.28 16.12 -6.88
CA PHE A 86 14.02 16.04 -5.61
C PHE A 86 15.31 15.21 -5.68
N TRP A 87 15.62 14.55 -6.81
CA TRP A 87 16.86 13.78 -6.96
C TRP A 87 18.16 14.53 -6.58
N PRO A 88 18.33 15.83 -6.88
CA PRO A 88 19.51 16.59 -6.45
C PRO A 88 19.67 16.70 -4.92
N VAL A 89 18.59 16.52 -4.16
CA VAL A 89 18.61 16.55 -2.69
C VAL A 89 19.31 15.31 -2.12
N VAL A 90 19.27 14.17 -2.82
CA VAL A 90 19.91 12.92 -2.37
C VAL A 90 21.43 13.06 -2.17
N PRO A 91 22.23 13.46 -3.19
CA PRO A 91 23.67 13.67 -2.98
C PRO A 91 23.93 14.85 -2.04
N ALA A 92 23.05 15.85 -1.96
CA ALA A 92 23.19 16.97 -1.02
C ALA A 92 23.04 16.51 0.44
N ALA A 93 22.04 15.68 0.75
CA ALA A 93 21.83 15.11 2.08
C ALA A 93 23.04 14.29 2.53
N ILE A 94 23.56 13.43 1.65
CA ILE A 94 24.75 12.62 1.90
C ILE A 94 25.98 13.51 2.11
N ALA A 95 26.18 14.52 1.25
CA ALA A 95 27.32 15.43 1.36
C ALA A 95 27.29 16.24 2.66
N VAL A 96 26.12 16.79 3.04
CA VAL A 96 25.98 17.59 4.26
C VAL A 96 26.22 16.74 5.51
N ARG A 97 25.68 15.51 5.57
CA ARG A 97 25.95 14.58 6.68
C ARG A 97 27.44 14.41 6.97
N TYR A 98 28.25 14.26 5.92
CA TYR A 98 29.70 14.02 6.08
C TYR A 98 30.55 15.30 6.14
N ALA A 99 30.09 16.41 5.56
CA ALA A 99 30.85 17.66 5.52
C ALA A 99 30.57 18.58 6.72
N LYS A 100 29.34 18.54 7.26
CA LYS A 100 28.87 19.39 8.36
C LYS A 100 27.95 18.58 9.28
N SER A 101 28.56 17.79 10.17
CA SER A 101 27.84 16.95 11.12
C SER A 101 27.17 17.73 12.26
N ASP A 102 27.39 19.03 12.35
CA ASP A 102 26.90 19.94 13.39
C ASP A 102 25.52 20.54 13.10
N VAL A 103 24.98 20.37 11.88
CA VAL A 103 23.69 20.96 11.46
C VAL A 103 22.55 19.93 11.44
N HIS A 104 22.19 19.43 12.63
CA HIS A 104 21.22 18.32 12.81
C HIS A 104 19.87 18.54 12.11
N LEU A 105 19.24 19.70 12.28
CA LEU A 105 17.97 20.03 11.63
C LEU A 105 18.05 19.98 10.10
N ILE A 106 19.14 20.49 9.52
CA ILE A 106 19.33 20.52 8.07
C ILE A 106 19.55 19.11 7.55
N ILE A 107 20.34 18.30 8.26
CA ILE A 107 20.56 16.88 7.92
C ILE A 107 19.22 16.13 7.92
N PHE A 108 18.40 16.33 8.95
CA PHE A 108 17.07 15.71 9.04
C PHE A 108 16.18 16.11 7.85
N ILE A 109 16.01 17.41 7.60
CA ILE A 109 15.15 17.91 6.50
C ILE A 109 15.65 17.42 5.14
N LEU A 110 16.95 17.50 4.87
CA LEU A 110 17.51 17.05 3.60
C LEU A 110 17.32 15.54 3.41
N SER A 111 17.57 14.72 4.44
CA SER A 111 17.38 13.28 4.37
C SER A 111 15.90 12.89 4.21
N TYR A 112 15.01 13.62 4.90
CA TYR A 112 13.57 13.43 4.78
C TYR A 112 13.08 13.68 3.34
N ILE A 113 13.48 14.81 2.74
CA ILE A 113 13.11 15.14 1.35
C ILE A 113 13.80 14.17 0.36
N ALA A 114 15.05 13.81 0.60
CA ALA A 114 15.82 12.87 -0.24
C ALA A 114 15.20 11.46 -0.27
N MET A 115 14.50 11.05 0.79
CA MET A 115 13.84 9.74 0.85
C MET A 115 12.73 9.61 -0.19
N ILE A 116 11.98 10.69 -0.47
CA ILE A 116 10.82 10.69 -1.37
C ILE A 116 11.15 10.19 -2.79
N PRO A 117 12.15 10.74 -3.53
CA PRO A 117 12.50 10.23 -4.86
C PRO A 117 13.10 8.82 -4.83
N CYS A 118 13.79 8.44 -3.75
CA CYS A 118 14.34 7.08 -3.61
C CYS A 118 13.23 6.04 -3.40
N ALA A 119 12.27 6.33 -2.53
CA ALA A 119 11.07 5.50 -2.33
C ALA A 119 10.26 5.41 -3.63
N ASN A 120 10.07 6.54 -4.33
CA ASN A 120 9.36 6.57 -5.61
C ASN A 120 10.02 5.66 -6.67
N MET A 121 11.36 5.57 -6.68
CA MET A 121 12.07 4.63 -7.56
C MET A 121 11.84 3.16 -7.16
N ILE A 122 11.70 2.85 -5.86
CA ILE A 122 11.30 1.51 -5.40
C ILE A 122 9.91 1.16 -5.94
N GLY A 123 8.92 2.05 -5.73
CA GLY A 123 7.55 1.85 -6.21
C GLY A 123 7.50 1.61 -7.72
N PHE A 124 8.16 2.46 -8.50
CA PHE A 124 8.22 2.32 -9.96
C PHE A 124 8.91 1.03 -10.41
N ALA A 125 10.07 0.71 -9.84
CA ALA A 125 10.81 -0.51 -10.20
C ALA A 125 10.06 -1.77 -9.76
N GLY A 126 9.35 -1.70 -8.63
CA GLY A 126 8.46 -2.73 -8.10
C GLY A 126 7.30 -3.02 -9.04
N GLN A 127 6.61 -1.99 -9.52
CA GLN A 127 5.57 -2.11 -10.55
C GLN A 127 6.07 -2.78 -11.84
N GLU A 128 7.21 -2.30 -12.35
CA GLU A 128 7.80 -2.86 -13.57
C GLU A 128 8.29 -4.31 -13.39
N LEU A 129 8.53 -4.75 -12.15
CA LEU A 129 8.80 -6.14 -11.81
C LEU A 129 7.50 -6.93 -11.65
N ALA A 130 6.49 -6.39 -10.97
CA ALA A 130 5.17 -6.99 -10.76
C ALA A 130 4.48 -7.33 -12.08
N ARG A 131 4.58 -6.45 -13.08
CA ARG A 131 4.05 -6.68 -14.43
C ARG A 131 4.69 -7.87 -15.16
N LYS A 132 5.83 -8.40 -14.68
CA LYS A 132 6.54 -9.54 -15.30
C LYS A 132 6.21 -10.89 -14.68
N VAL A 133 5.45 -10.90 -13.58
CA VAL A 133 4.99 -12.12 -12.90
C VAL A 133 3.47 -12.25 -13.05
N PRO A 134 2.87 -13.42 -12.74
CA PRO A 134 1.42 -13.56 -12.84
C PRO A 134 0.68 -12.57 -11.94
N HIS A 135 -0.49 -12.12 -12.38
CA HIS A 135 -1.19 -10.95 -11.85
C HIS A 135 -1.28 -10.86 -10.32
N VAL A 136 -1.84 -11.90 -9.67
CA VAL A 136 -2.00 -11.93 -8.21
C VAL A 136 -0.66 -11.91 -7.47
N TYR A 137 0.36 -12.59 -8.00
CA TYR A 137 1.72 -12.51 -7.46
C TYR A 137 2.35 -11.15 -7.72
N GLY A 138 1.99 -10.48 -8.82
CA GLY A 138 2.41 -9.11 -9.13
C GLY A 138 1.96 -8.13 -8.06
N VAL A 139 0.66 -8.12 -7.74
CA VAL A 139 0.09 -7.25 -6.69
C VAL A 139 0.74 -7.53 -5.34
N LEU A 140 0.89 -8.79 -4.93
CA LEU A 140 1.57 -9.14 -3.68
C LEU A 140 3.04 -8.69 -3.66
N THR A 141 3.75 -8.84 -4.78
CA THR A 141 5.15 -8.39 -4.92
C THR A 141 5.24 -6.88 -4.83
N GLU A 142 4.31 -6.15 -5.44
CA GLU A 142 4.26 -4.70 -5.42
C GLU A 142 4.01 -4.17 -4.00
N VAL A 143 3.01 -4.71 -3.29
CA VAL A 143 2.74 -4.37 -1.89
C VAL A 143 3.95 -4.65 -0.99
N THR A 144 4.59 -5.81 -1.18
CA THR A 144 5.77 -6.19 -0.39
C THR A 144 6.93 -5.23 -0.65
N LEU A 145 7.20 -4.89 -1.92
CA LEU A 145 8.28 -3.97 -2.30
C LEU A 145 7.99 -2.53 -1.89
N GLY A 146 6.73 -2.08 -1.97
CA GLY A 146 6.28 -0.77 -1.50
C GLY A 146 6.55 -0.58 -0.01
N SER A 147 6.39 -1.65 0.77
CA SER A 147 6.65 -1.64 2.22
C SER A 147 8.12 -1.86 2.60
N VAL A 148 9.05 -1.98 1.65
CA VAL A 148 10.49 -2.14 1.97
C VAL A 148 11.05 -0.92 2.69
N VAL A 149 10.59 0.29 2.36
CA VAL A 149 11.04 1.53 3.02
C VAL A 149 10.69 1.49 4.51
N GLU A 150 9.45 1.14 4.84
CA GLU A 150 8.96 0.94 6.22
C GLU A 150 9.77 -0.14 6.96
N ILE A 151 9.96 -1.31 6.35
CA ILE A 151 10.77 -2.39 6.96
C ILE A 151 12.18 -1.88 7.28
N VAL A 152 12.85 -1.23 6.32
CA VAL A 152 14.21 -0.70 6.51
C VAL A 152 14.23 0.34 7.64
N MET A 153 13.29 1.28 7.64
CA MET A 153 13.21 2.32 8.65
C MET A 153 12.99 1.74 10.05
N PHE A 154 12.08 0.78 10.22
CA PHE A 154 11.87 0.12 11.50
C PHE A 154 13.10 -0.67 11.97
N GLN A 155 13.83 -1.33 11.06
CA GLN A 155 15.09 -1.98 11.44
C GLN A 155 16.14 -0.96 11.90
N VAL A 156 16.21 0.21 11.26
CA VAL A 156 17.14 1.28 11.64
C VAL A 156 16.73 1.88 13.00
N LEU A 157 15.45 2.21 13.20
CA LEU A 157 14.93 2.68 14.50
C LEU A 157 15.20 1.66 15.60
N LEU A 158 14.92 0.38 15.34
CA LEU A 158 15.19 -0.71 16.29
C LEU A 158 16.67 -0.79 16.62
N SER A 159 17.57 -0.58 15.64
CA SER A 159 19.02 -0.58 15.89
C SER A 159 19.44 0.54 16.85
N ARG A 160 18.72 1.67 16.86
CA ARG A 160 18.98 2.83 17.74
C ARG A 160 18.22 2.79 19.06
N GLY A 161 17.28 1.86 19.23
CA GLY A 161 16.51 1.73 20.47
C GLY A 161 15.36 2.72 20.59
N GLU A 162 14.91 3.28 19.47
CA GLU A 162 13.82 4.26 19.39
C GLU A 162 12.44 3.58 19.50
N PHE A 163 12.20 2.83 20.58
CA PHE A 163 11.03 1.95 20.71
C PHE A 163 9.71 2.72 20.67
N VAL A 164 9.63 3.87 21.35
CA VAL A 164 8.46 4.75 21.36
C VAL A 164 8.11 5.21 19.94
N VAL A 165 9.12 5.65 19.18
CA VAL A 165 8.94 6.09 17.79
C VAL A 165 8.49 4.93 16.90
N ILE A 166 9.00 3.71 17.10
CA ILE A 166 8.56 2.53 16.35
C ILE A 166 7.10 2.20 16.65
N LYS A 167 6.72 2.15 17.93
CA LYS A 167 5.34 1.87 18.38
C LYS A 167 4.37 2.84 17.72
N ALA A 168 4.65 4.15 17.83
CA ALA A 168 3.87 5.21 17.20
C ALA A 168 3.88 5.10 15.67
N ALA A 169 5.00 4.74 15.04
CA ALA A 169 5.10 4.60 13.58
C ALA A 169 4.36 3.40 13.00
N ILE A 170 4.23 2.28 13.73
CA ILE A 170 3.38 1.15 13.30
C ILE A 170 1.93 1.63 13.16
N LEU A 171 1.40 2.32 14.16
CA LEU A 171 0.02 2.83 14.13
C LEU A 171 -0.11 3.99 13.15
N GLY A 172 0.88 4.86 13.09
CA GLY A 172 0.94 5.98 12.17
C GLY A 172 0.92 5.53 10.71
N SER A 173 1.62 4.44 10.37
CA SER A 173 1.59 3.83 9.04
C SER A 173 0.21 3.30 8.70
N ILE A 174 -0.48 2.64 9.63
CA ILE A 174 -1.87 2.19 9.44
C ILE A 174 -2.81 3.38 9.24
N LEU A 175 -2.67 4.44 10.04
CA LEU A 175 -3.52 5.64 9.93
C LEU A 175 -3.24 6.42 8.64
N ALA A 176 -1.98 6.52 8.23
CA ALA A 176 -1.58 7.20 7.00
C ALA A 176 -2.10 6.46 5.77
N THR A 177 -2.06 5.13 5.74
CA THR A 177 -2.64 4.39 4.61
C THR A 177 -4.17 4.44 4.64
N LEU A 178 -4.81 4.21 5.79
CA LEU A 178 -6.26 4.17 5.89
C LEU A 178 -6.93 5.52 5.71
N LEU A 179 -6.47 6.58 6.37
CA LEU A 179 -7.18 7.86 6.33
C LEU A 179 -6.60 8.79 5.27
N LEU A 180 -5.28 8.98 5.29
CA LEU A 180 -4.65 9.92 4.36
C LEU A 180 -4.64 9.35 2.93
N CYS A 181 -4.11 8.16 2.71
CA CYS A 181 -3.98 7.60 1.36
C CYS A 181 -5.32 7.24 0.75
N MET A 182 -6.16 6.44 1.42
CA MET A 182 -7.51 6.17 0.92
C MET A 182 -8.30 7.48 0.73
N GLY A 183 -8.15 8.43 1.65
CA GLY A 183 -8.80 9.73 1.56
C GLY A 183 -8.42 10.48 0.27
N ILE A 184 -7.12 10.55 -0.05
CA ILE A 184 -6.63 11.15 -1.30
C ILE A 184 -7.07 10.33 -2.51
N VAL A 185 -7.04 8.99 -2.43
CA VAL A 185 -7.49 8.08 -3.50
C VAL A 185 -8.96 8.32 -3.86
N PHE A 186 -9.86 8.37 -2.88
CA PHE A 186 -11.28 8.65 -3.08
C PHE A 186 -11.52 10.10 -3.53
N PHE A 187 -10.77 11.05 -2.98
CA PHE A 187 -10.88 12.46 -3.37
C PHE A 187 -10.47 12.66 -4.84
N VAL A 188 -9.26 12.25 -5.20
CA VAL A 188 -8.70 12.43 -6.55
C VAL A 188 -9.48 11.61 -7.59
N GLY A 189 -9.84 10.38 -7.25
CA GLY A 189 -10.70 9.54 -8.09
C GLY A 189 -12.08 10.17 -8.33
N GLY A 190 -12.69 10.70 -7.28
CA GLY A 190 -13.98 11.38 -7.27
C GLY A 190 -14.00 12.76 -7.95
N LEU A 191 -12.84 13.41 -8.14
CA LEU A 191 -12.74 14.65 -8.93
C LEU A 191 -12.90 14.39 -10.44
N ARG A 192 -12.51 13.19 -10.89
CA ARG A 192 -12.54 12.81 -12.30
C ARG A 192 -13.77 11.97 -12.66
N HIS A 193 -14.31 11.23 -11.70
CA HIS A 193 -15.44 10.31 -11.86
C HIS A 193 -16.49 10.61 -10.79
N GLU A 194 -17.77 10.66 -11.17
CA GLU A 194 -18.85 10.98 -10.21
C GLU A 194 -18.97 9.93 -9.10
N GLU A 195 -18.82 8.64 -9.45
CA GLU A 195 -18.72 7.52 -8.52
C GLU A 195 -17.76 6.46 -9.08
N GLN A 196 -16.98 5.81 -8.22
CA GLN A 196 -16.16 4.65 -8.58
C GLN A 196 -16.57 3.45 -7.73
N SER A 197 -16.84 2.32 -8.38
CA SER A 197 -17.23 1.08 -7.72
C SER A 197 -16.04 0.13 -7.55
N PHE A 198 -16.00 -0.58 -6.44
CA PHE A 198 -15.02 -1.63 -6.16
C PHE A 198 -15.71 -2.94 -5.72
N ASP A 199 -14.96 -4.03 -5.71
CA ASP A 199 -15.47 -5.37 -5.43
C ASP A 199 -15.51 -5.65 -3.92
N GLU A 200 -16.54 -6.40 -3.49
CA GLU A 200 -16.75 -6.81 -2.10
C GLU A 200 -15.54 -7.52 -1.50
N ALA A 201 -14.86 -8.36 -2.30
CA ALA A 201 -13.69 -9.10 -1.84
C ALA A 201 -12.53 -8.17 -1.44
N ILE A 202 -12.40 -7.01 -2.08
CA ILE A 202 -11.39 -6.01 -1.73
C ILE A 202 -11.85 -5.21 -0.50
N SER A 203 -13.13 -4.85 -0.41
CA SER A 203 -13.70 -4.17 0.76
C SER A 203 -13.54 -4.96 2.05
N GLU A 204 -13.75 -6.28 2.00
CA GLU A 204 -13.67 -7.17 3.18
C GLU A 204 -12.28 -7.15 3.82
N ALA A 205 -11.22 -6.95 3.02
CA ALA A 205 -9.87 -6.80 3.53
C ALA A 205 -9.71 -5.54 4.38
N GLY A 206 -10.37 -4.44 4.02
CA GLY A 206 -10.30 -3.15 4.72
C GLY A 206 -11.28 -2.98 5.87
N SER A 207 -12.24 -3.89 6.02
CA SER A 207 -13.18 -3.92 7.13
C SER A 207 -12.88 -5.10 8.07
N GLY A 208 -13.27 -6.31 7.71
CA GLY A 208 -13.23 -7.50 8.56
C GLY A 208 -11.82 -7.92 8.96
N LEU A 209 -10.93 -8.12 7.98
CA LEU A 209 -9.56 -8.59 8.26
C LEU A 209 -8.77 -7.58 9.05
N LEU A 210 -8.90 -6.30 8.71
CA LEU A 210 -8.17 -5.23 9.37
C LEU A 210 -8.66 -4.98 10.80
N LEU A 211 -9.97 -5.11 11.06
CA LEU A 211 -10.50 -5.04 12.41
C LEU A 211 -9.95 -6.18 13.29
N VAL A 212 -9.84 -7.39 12.77
CA VAL A 212 -9.21 -8.52 13.48
C VAL A 212 -7.73 -8.24 13.76
N ALA A 213 -6.99 -7.69 12.78
CA ALA A 213 -5.59 -7.32 12.97
C ALA A 213 -5.41 -6.21 14.02
N GLY A 214 -6.25 -5.16 13.97
CA GLY A 214 -6.24 -4.06 14.94
C GLY A 214 -6.59 -4.53 16.35
N LEU A 215 -7.54 -5.46 16.49
CA LEU A 215 -7.82 -6.10 17.78
C LEU A 215 -6.61 -6.88 18.29
N GLY A 216 -5.92 -7.62 17.43
CA GLY A 216 -4.68 -8.32 17.78
C GLY A 216 -3.60 -7.38 18.33
N LEU A 217 -3.37 -6.24 17.67
CA LEU A 217 -2.44 -5.21 18.13
C LEU A 217 -2.86 -4.56 19.45
N THR A 218 -4.17 -4.53 19.75
CA THR A 218 -4.70 -3.89 20.97
C THR A 218 -4.55 -4.76 22.22
N VAL A 219 -4.44 -6.09 22.08
CA VAL A 219 -4.44 -7.02 23.22
C VAL A 219 -3.34 -6.73 24.25
N PRO A 220 -2.05 -6.54 23.87
CA PRO A 220 -0.98 -6.28 24.84
C PRO A 220 -1.20 -4.97 25.61
N THR A 221 -1.59 -3.90 24.92
CA THR A 221 -1.88 -2.61 25.56
C THR A 221 -3.09 -2.66 26.47
N ALA A 222 -4.17 -3.32 26.05
CA ALA A 222 -5.35 -3.45 26.89
C ALA A 222 -5.03 -4.23 28.17
N PHE A 223 -4.12 -5.21 28.10
CA PHE A 223 -3.64 -5.94 29.27
C PHE A 223 -2.81 -5.04 30.19
N GLU A 224 -1.80 -4.34 29.65
CA GLU A 224 -0.94 -3.44 30.43
C GLU A 224 -1.76 -2.35 31.13
N HIS A 225 -2.56 -1.62 30.37
CA HIS A 225 -3.33 -0.49 30.90
C HIS A 225 -4.44 -0.93 31.86
N SER A 226 -4.97 -2.15 31.73
CA SER A 226 -5.97 -2.68 32.68
C SER A 226 -5.35 -3.08 34.03
N LEU A 227 -4.03 -3.25 34.11
CA LEU A 227 -3.31 -3.66 35.31
C LEU A 227 -2.38 -2.57 35.85
N GLU A 228 -2.20 -1.50 35.09
CA GLU A 228 -1.52 -0.28 35.52
C GLU A 228 -2.15 0.27 36.81
N GLY A 229 -1.34 0.44 37.86
CA GLY A 229 -1.80 0.90 39.17
C GLY A 229 -2.53 -0.16 40.03
N SER A 230 -2.55 -1.43 39.60
CA SER A 230 -3.04 -2.54 40.43
C SER A 230 -2.07 -2.87 41.57
N GLU A 231 -2.57 -2.96 42.80
CA GLU A 231 -1.75 -3.36 43.97
C GLU A 231 -1.25 -4.81 43.90
N ASN A 232 -1.83 -5.63 43.03
CA ASN A 232 -1.56 -7.07 42.96
C ASN A 232 -0.40 -7.45 42.02
N VAL A 233 0.16 -6.51 41.26
CA VAL A 233 1.20 -6.77 40.25
C VAL A 233 2.26 -5.68 40.33
N THR A 234 3.53 -6.07 40.41
CA THR A 234 4.63 -5.10 40.36
C THR A 234 4.85 -4.58 38.94
N THR A 235 5.42 -3.39 38.78
CA THR A 235 5.69 -2.80 37.45
C THR A 235 6.61 -3.68 36.61
N GLU A 236 7.65 -4.27 37.21
CA GLU A 236 8.57 -5.18 36.51
C GLU A 236 7.87 -6.47 36.04
N GLU A 237 6.99 -7.05 36.86
CA GLU A 237 6.20 -8.23 36.47
C GLU A 237 5.20 -7.90 35.35
N LEU A 238 4.64 -6.70 35.37
CA LEU A 238 3.73 -6.21 34.33
C LEU A 238 4.46 -6.05 33.00
N GLU A 239 5.58 -5.34 32.97
CA GLU A 239 6.41 -5.14 31.77
C GLU A 239 6.86 -6.47 31.17
N ALA A 240 7.36 -7.40 31.99
CA ALA A 240 7.78 -8.72 31.54
C ALA A 240 6.62 -9.52 30.93
N SER A 241 5.45 -9.48 31.58
CA SER A 241 4.24 -10.15 31.07
C SER A 241 3.76 -9.52 29.77
N THR A 242 3.75 -8.19 29.67
CA THR A 242 3.37 -7.43 28.47
C THR A 242 4.30 -7.76 27.29
N LEU A 243 5.61 -7.88 27.55
CA LEU A 243 6.60 -8.25 26.55
C LEU A 243 6.35 -9.68 26.03
N ASP A 244 6.10 -10.65 26.90
CA ASP A 244 5.83 -12.03 26.50
C ASP A 244 4.50 -12.17 25.76
N ILE A 245 3.46 -11.45 26.19
CA ILE A 245 2.18 -11.37 25.47
C ILE A 245 2.40 -10.74 24.09
N SER A 246 3.21 -9.70 23.97
CA SER A 246 3.53 -9.04 22.71
C SER A 246 4.27 -9.97 21.75
N ARG A 247 5.26 -10.71 22.24
CA ARG A 247 6.00 -11.72 21.44
C ARG A 247 5.07 -12.82 20.94
N PHE A 248 4.20 -13.35 21.81
CA PHE A 248 3.23 -14.36 21.42
C PHE A 248 2.24 -13.83 20.38
N THR A 249 1.71 -12.64 20.60
CA THR A 249 0.81 -11.94 19.68
C THR A 249 1.48 -11.70 18.33
N ALA A 250 2.74 -11.28 18.30
CA ALA A 250 3.52 -11.10 17.08
C ALA A 250 3.64 -12.40 16.25
N VAL A 251 3.93 -13.54 16.90
CA VAL A 251 3.97 -14.84 16.22
C VAL A 251 2.63 -15.20 15.60
N LEU A 252 1.53 -15.00 16.33
CA LEU A 252 0.18 -15.28 15.82
C LEU A 252 -0.19 -14.39 14.63
N LEU A 253 0.14 -13.09 14.69
CA LEU A 253 -0.09 -12.15 13.60
C LEU A 253 0.71 -12.53 12.35
N LEU A 254 1.97 -12.92 12.50
CA LEU A 254 2.80 -13.39 11.37
C LEU A 254 2.22 -14.66 10.70
N ILE A 255 1.74 -15.61 11.51
CA ILE A 255 1.05 -16.81 10.98
C ILE A 255 -0.21 -16.40 10.24
N ALA A 256 -1.01 -15.49 10.81
CA ALA A 256 -2.22 -15.00 10.18
C ALA A 256 -1.93 -14.27 8.85
N TYR A 257 -0.86 -13.48 8.77
CA TYR A 257 -0.42 -12.87 7.52
C TYR A 257 0.02 -13.91 6.48
N GLY A 258 0.76 -14.94 6.90
CA GLY A 258 1.14 -16.06 6.03
C GLY A 258 -0.06 -16.80 5.46
N VAL A 259 -1.09 -17.03 6.27
CA VAL A 259 -2.37 -17.62 5.84
C VAL A 259 -3.11 -16.69 4.89
N PHE A 260 -3.17 -15.39 5.17
CA PHE A 260 -3.78 -14.38 4.30
C PHE A 260 -3.08 -14.28 2.93
N ALA A 261 -1.75 -14.24 2.91
CA ALA A 261 -0.96 -14.22 1.69
C ALA A 261 -1.17 -15.51 0.87
N PHE A 262 -1.22 -16.67 1.54
CA PHE A 262 -1.54 -17.94 0.88
C PHE A 262 -2.98 -17.96 0.34
N PHE A 263 -3.93 -17.39 1.08
CA PHE A 263 -5.32 -17.27 0.68
C PHE A 263 -5.45 -16.48 -0.63
N GLN A 264 -4.82 -15.30 -0.69
CA GLN A 264 -4.80 -14.48 -1.90
C GLN A 264 -4.07 -15.16 -3.05
N ALA A 265 -2.84 -15.65 -2.83
CA ALA A 265 -1.96 -16.16 -3.88
C ALA A 265 -2.41 -17.50 -4.48
N ARG A 266 -3.12 -18.33 -3.70
CA ARG A 266 -3.43 -19.71 -4.08
C ARG A 266 -4.91 -20.03 -4.03
N THR A 267 -5.56 -19.95 -2.88
CA THR A 267 -6.91 -20.51 -2.75
C THR A 267 -7.96 -19.64 -3.45
N HIS A 268 -7.81 -18.31 -3.41
CA HIS A 268 -8.76 -17.36 -3.98
C HIS A 268 -8.21 -16.56 -5.16
N HIS A 269 -7.05 -16.96 -5.70
CA HIS A 269 -6.39 -16.26 -6.80
C HIS A 269 -7.30 -15.99 -8.01
N GLY A 270 -8.26 -16.89 -8.31
CA GLY A 270 -9.18 -16.73 -9.43
C GLY A 270 -10.16 -15.56 -9.27
N ILE A 271 -10.59 -15.27 -8.03
CA ILE A 271 -11.46 -14.12 -7.74
C ILE A 271 -10.67 -12.84 -7.94
N TYR A 272 -9.52 -12.72 -7.29
CA TYR A 272 -8.64 -11.56 -7.40
C TYR A 272 -8.16 -11.31 -8.85
N ASP A 273 -7.72 -12.35 -9.58
CA ASP A 273 -7.32 -12.23 -10.99
C ASP A 273 -8.48 -11.69 -11.86
N SER A 274 -9.72 -12.13 -11.61
CA SER A 274 -10.88 -11.65 -12.36
C SER A 274 -11.21 -10.17 -12.07
N ILE A 275 -11.11 -9.74 -10.81
CA ILE A 275 -11.33 -8.36 -10.37
C ILE A 275 -10.29 -7.45 -11.04
N PHE A 276 -9.03 -7.82 -10.93
CA PHE A 276 -7.94 -6.98 -11.44
C PHE A 276 -7.93 -6.89 -12.97
N ARG A 277 -8.18 -7.98 -13.70
CA ARG A 277 -8.36 -7.91 -15.16
C ARG A 277 -9.52 -7.00 -15.54
N GLY A 278 -10.59 -7.01 -14.75
CA GLY A 278 -11.73 -6.09 -14.91
C GLY A 278 -11.30 -4.63 -14.85
N ASP A 279 -10.52 -4.28 -13.84
CA ASP A 279 -9.97 -2.93 -13.69
C ASP A 279 -8.96 -2.57 -14.76
N GLU A 280 -8.11 -3.51 -15.17
CA GLU A 280 -7.26 -3.30 -16.33
C GLU A 280 -8.15 -2.91 -17.50
N HIS A 281 -9.14 -3.72 -17.91
CA HIS A 281 -10.04 -3.39 -19.01
C HIS A 281 -10.70 -1.99 -18.93
N ARG A 282 -10.88 -1.45 -17.71
CA ARG A 282 -11.41 -0.10 -17.47
C ARG A 282 -10.35 1.00 -17.56
N ASN A 283 -9.06 0.68 -17.49
CA ASN A 283 -7.98 1.65 -17.63
C ASN A 283 -8.11 2.41 -18.96
N ARG A 284 -8.37 3.72 -18.86
CA ARG A 284 -8.58 4.60 -20.02
C ARG A 284 -7.29 4.93 -20.77
N ASP A 285 -6.15 4.82 -20.10
CA ASP A 285 -4.82 5.16 -20.63
C ASP A 285 -4.04 3.93 -21.13
N LYS A 286 -4.65 2.73 -21.16
CA LYS A 286 -4.10 1.49 -21.74
C LYS A 286 -3.30 1.68 -23.02
N VAL A 287 -3.86 2.45 -23.96
CA VAL A 287 -3.22 2.66 -25.26
C VAL A 287 -1.93 3.47 -25.10
N LYS A 288 -1.92 4.51 -24.26
CA LYS A 288 -0.72 5.30 -23.97
C LYS A 288 0.31 4.47 -23.21
N ASP A 289 -0.13 3.67 -22.25
CA ASP A 289 0.74 2.82 -21.43
C ASP A 289 1.40 1.70 -22.23
N ALA A 290 0.70 1.16 -23.24
CA ALA A 290 1.28 0.19 -24.17
C ALA A 290 2.48 0.75 -24.94
N PHE A 291 2.54 2.07 -25.17
CA PHE A 291 3.66 2.73 -25.86
C PHE A 291 4.74 3.27 -24.92
N LYS A 292 4.55 3.23 -23.59
CA LYS A 292 5.59 3.63 -22.63
C LYS A 292 6.77 2.65 -22.69
N GLU A 293 8.00 3.18 -22.61
CA GLU A 293 9.21 2.35 -22.54
C GLU A 293 9.27 1.65 -21.18
N LYS A 294 9.26 0.31 -21.19
CA LYS A 294 9.31 -0.53 -19.99
C LYS A 294 10.73 -0.93 -19.63
N LEU A 295 11.03 -1.06 -18.34
CA LEU A 295 12.31 -1.57 -17.85
C LEU A 295 12.44 -3.06 -18.20
N THR A 296 13.65 -3.51 -18.51
CA THR A 296 13.99 -4.95 -18.57
C THR A 296 14.00 -5.56 -17.16
N LEU A 297 13.97 -6.89 -17.04
CA LEU A 297 14.04 -7.55 -15.72
C LEU A 297 15.34 -7.20 -14.98
N THR A 298 16.47 -7.18 -15.69
CA THR A 298 17.76 -6.76 -15.13
C THR A 298 17.77 -5.31 -14.69
N GLU A 299 17.15 -4.41 -15.47
CA GLU A 299 17.01 -3.00 -15.10
C GLU A 299 16.15 -2.83 -13.83
N CYS A 300 15.06 -3.60 -13.66
CA CYS A 300 14.27 -3.57 -12.41
C CYS A 300 15.08 -3.97 -11.19
N ILE A 301 15.83 -5.08 -11.26
CA ILE A 301 16.65 -5.56 -10.14
C ILE A 301 17.74 -4.53 -9.78
N VAL A 302 18.39 -3.93 -10.79
CA VAL A 302 19.40 -2.90 -10.57
C VAL A 302 18.79 -1.64 -9.96
N ALA A 303 17.62 -1.20 -10.44
CA ALA A 303 16.90 -0.07 -9.86
C ALA A 303 16.57 -0.32 -8.38
N LEU A 304 15.96 -1.47 -8.07
CA LEU A 304 15.61 -1.85 -6.70
C LEU A 304 16.85 -1.92 -5.79
N ALA A 305 17.94 -2.52 -6.24
CA ALA A 305 19.17 -2.61 -5.45
C ALA A 305 19.75 -1.21 -5.13
N ILE A 306 19.80 -0.32 -6.13
CA ILE A 306 20.29 1.05 -5.94
C ILE A 306 19.35 1.82 -5.02
N SER A 307 18.03 1.79 -5.25
CA SER A 307 17.08 2.55 -4.45
C SER A 307 17.04 2.09 -3.00
N ILE A 308 17.04 0.77 -2.75
CA ILE A 308 17.06 0.22 -1.39
C ILE A 308 18.35 0.64 -0.68
N THR A 309 19.50 0.59 -1.35
CA THR A 309 20.77 1.05 -0.77
C THR A 309 20.71 2.53 -0.37
N LEU A 310 20.17 3.38 -1.25
CA LEU A 310 20.02 4.81 -0.97
C LEU A 310 19.03 5.06 0.18
N VAL A 311 17.88 4.38 0.17
CA VAL A 311 16.90 4.45 1.26
C VAL A 311 17.53 4.04 2.58
N THR A 312 18.31 2.95 2.63
CA THR A 312 19.00 2.53 3.86
C THR A 312 19.99 3.59 4.36
N ILE A 313 20.79 4.19 3.47
CA ILE A 313 21.72 5.27 3.86
C ILE A 313 20.95 6.48 4.42
N LEU A 314 19.87 6.87 3.75
CA LEU A 314 19.04 8.00 4.17
C LEU A 314 18.26 7.71 5.46
N ALA A 315 17.80 6.48 5.65
CA ALA A 315 17.10 6.02 6.85
C ALA A 315 18.02 6.10 8.07
N ILE A 316 19.23 5.54 7.96
CA ILE A 316 20.27 5.70 9.00
C ILE A 316 20.51 7.17 9.28
N THR A 317 20.58 7.99 8.23
CA THR A 317 20.84 9.41 8.39
C THR A 317 19.74 10.15 9.12
N LEU A 318 18.49 9.90 8.75
CA LEU A 318 17.31 10.51 9.33
C LEU A 318 17.15 10.10 10.80
N VAL A 319 17.22 8.79 11.08
CA VAL A 319 17.04 8.26 12.44
C VAL A 319 18.11 8.78 13.39
N ASP A 320 19.38 8.87 12.96
CA ASP A 320 20.44 9.46 13.79
C ASP A 320 20.16 10.91 14.22
N GLN A 321 19.25 11.62 13.56
CA GLN A 321 18.89 12.98 13.93
C GLN A 321 17.65 13.07 14.83
N ILE A 322 16.89 11.99 15.02
CA ILE A 322 15.62 12.03 15.78
C ILE A 322 15.80 12.60 17.19
N PRO A 323 16.78 12.16 18.02
CA PRO A 323 16.95 12.69 19.36
C PRO A 323 17.13 14.21 19.39
N TYR A 324 17.94 14.77 18.48
CA TYR A 324 18.15 16.21 18.36
C TYR A 324 16.87 16.96 17.96
N ILE A 325 16.03 16.38 17.11
CA ILE A 325 14.76 17.00 16.72
C ILE A 325 13.76 16.98 17.89
N VAL A 326 13.77 15.93 18.70
CA VAL A 326 12.90 15.80 19.86
C VAL A 326 13.33 16.79 20.95
N GLU A 327 14.62 16.85 21.28
CA GLU A 327 15.17 17.68 22.35
C GLU A 327 15.25 19.17 21.99
N ASP A 328 15.83 19.52 20.83
CA ASP A 328 16.14 20.92 20.50
C ASP A 328 14.97 21.66 19.83
N HIS A 329 14.04 20.93 19.22
CA HIS A 329 12.93 21.49 18.45
C HIS A 329 11.55 21.21 19.05
N GLY A 330 11.48 20.48 20.17
CA GLY A 330 10.25 20.24 20.93
C GLY A 330 9.20 19.43 20.18
N ILE A 331 9.62 18.59 19.22
CA ILE A 331 8.73 17.67 18.52
C ILE A 331 8.60 16.40 19.37
N SER A 332 7.38 15.99 19.71
CA SER A 332 7.18 14.79 20.52
C SER A 332 7.53 13.52 19.75
N GLU A 333 8.04 12.49 20.43
CA GLU A 333 8.31 11.17 19.84
C GLU A 333 7.04 10.54 19.23
N PRO A 334 5.86 10.66 19.88
CA PRO A 334 4.61 10.23 19.27
C PRO A 334 4.30 10.98 17.98
N PHE A 335 4.54 12.29 17.88
CA PHE A 335 4.33 13.00 16.60
C PHE A 335 5.34 12.57 15.53
N MET A 336 6.60 12.33 15.92
CA MET A 336 7.64 11.82 15.03
C MET A 336 7.22 10.47 14.43
N GLY A 337 6.83 9.52 15.28
CA GLY A 337 6.41 8.19 14.87
C GLY A 337 5.05 8.20 14.17
N LEU A 338 4.01 8.79 14.75
CA LEU A 338 2.63 8.69 14.25
C LEU A 338 2.43 9.44 12.92
N ILE A 339 3.16 10.53 12.68
CA ILE A 339 2.92 11.41 11.52
C ILE A 339 4.13 11.47 10.58
N LEU A 340 5.30 11.88 11.08
CA LEU A 340 6.43 12.22 10.20
C LEU A 340 7.01 10.98 9.51
N VAL A 341 7.26 9.92 10.27
CA VAL A 341 7.88 8.68 9.77
C VAL A 341 7.01 7.99 8.69
N PRO A 342 5.71 7.70 8.94
CA PRO A 342 4.80 7.11 7.95
C PRO A 342 4.65 7.91 6.66
N LEU A 343 4.61 9.25 6.77
CA LEU A 343 4.36 10.11 5.61
C LEU A 343 5.47 9.97 4.56
N VAL A 344 6.72 9.80 4.99
CA VAL A 344 7.84 9.61 4.07
C VAL A 344 8.00 8.15 3.65
N GLU A 345 7.73 7.20 4.54
CA GLU A 345 7.84 5.77 4.27
C GLU A 345 6.83 5.29 3.22
N LYS A 346 5.57 5.72 3.34
CA LYS A 346 4.47 5.30 2.46
C LYS A 346 4.29 6.21 1.25
N ALA A 347 5.09 7.26 1.10
CA ALA A 347 4.96 8.26 0.03
C ALA A 347 4.86 7.63 -1.38
N ALA A 348 5.73 6.67 -1.69
CA ALA A 348 5.75 6.02 -3.00
C ALA A 348 4.47 5.22 -3.30
N GLU A 349 3.97 4.52 -2.29
CA GLU A 349 2.75 3.73 -2.37
C GLU A 349 1.53 4.64 -2.54
N HIS A 350 1.48 5.75 -1.81
CA HIS A 350 0.42 6.75 -1.95
C HIS A 350 0.39 7.32 -3.38
N LEU A 351 1.54 7.64 -3.95
CA LEU A 351 1.64 8.14 -5.32
C LEU A 351 1.11 7.13 -6.34
N THR A 352 1.43 5.86 -6.15
CA THR A 352 0.93 4.75 -6.98
C THR A 352 -0.59 4.62 -6.87
N ALA A 353 -1.12 4.50 -5.64
CA ALA A 353 -2.54 4.28 -5.44
C ALA A 353 -3.40 5.44 -5.98
N VAL A 354 -2.92 6.68 -5.83
CA VAL A 354 -3.59 7.87 -6.36
C VAL A 354 -3.61 7.88 -7.90
N ASP A 355 -2.54 7.42 -8.54
CA ASP A 355 -2.50 7.28 -10.01
C ASP A 355 -3.49 6.22 -10.51
N GLU A 356 -3.56 5.07 -9.85
CA GLU A 356 -4.51 4.01 -10.19
C GLU A 356 -5.97 4.45 -10.00
N ALA A 357 -6.24 5.17 -8.92
CA ALA A 357 -7.56 5.77 -8.66
C ALA A 357 -7.95 6.76 -9.77
N TRP A 358 -6.99 7.60 -10.17
CA TRP A 358 -7.16 8.56 -11.26
C TRP A 358 -7.44 7.88 -12.61
N ASP A 359 -6.87 6.70 -12.86
CA ASP A 359 -7.07 5.92 -14.08
C ASP A 359 -8.25 4.94 -14.03
N ASN A 360 -9.10 5.09 -13.00
CA ASN A 360 -10.31 4.30 -12.78
C ASN A 360 -10.05 2.82 -12.49
N GLN A 361 -8.94 2.53 -11.82
CA GLN A 361 -8.52 1.21 -11.35
C GLN A 361 -8.64 1.15 -9.82
N MET A 362 -9.84 1.41 -9.29
CA MET A 362 -10.06 1.55 -7.85
C MET A 362 -9.76 0.25 -7.07
N ASN A 363 -10.01 -0.93 -7.63
CA ASN A 363 -9.69 -2.19 -6.96
C ASN A 363 -8.18 -2.39 -6.82
N PHE A 364 -7.38 -1.94 -7.79
CA PHE A 364 -5.92 -1.94 -7.66
C PHE A 364 -5.46 -0.99 -6.57
N ALA A 365 -5.90 0.28 -6.64
CA ALA A 365 -5.55 1.30 -5.66
C ALA A 365 -5.86 0.82 -4.24
N MET A 366 -7.07 0.29 -4.03
CA MET A 366 -7.49 -0.24 -2.73
C MET A 366 -6.71 -1.49 -2.33
N SER A 367 -6.42 -2.40 -3.24
CA SER A 367 -5.64 -3.61 -2.91
C SER A 367 -4.22 -3.26 -2.48
N HIS A 368 -3.63 -2.23 -3.08
CA HIS A 368 -2.33 -1.71 -2.67
C HIS A 368 -2.40 -1.11 -1.27
N VAL A 369 -3.34 -0.20 -1.02
CA VAL A 369 -3.46 0.50 0.27
C VAL A 369 -3.87 -0.44 1.41
N LEU A 370 -4.91 -1.26 1.21
CA LEU A 370 -5.39 -2.21 2.22
C LEU A 370 -4.41 -3.36 2.43
N GLY A 371 -3.79 -3.85 1.36
CA GLY A 371 -2.75 -4.87 1.43
C GLY A 371 -1.54 -4.39 2.25
N ALA A 372 -1.07 -3.17 2.00
CA ALA A 372 0.02 -2.58 2.76
C ALA A 372 -0.37 -2.33 4.23
N THR A 373 -1.61 -1.93 4.49
CA THR A 373 -2.11 -1.74 5.86
C THR A 373 -2.13 -3.06 6.63
N LEU A 374 -2.66 -4.13 6.02
CA LEU A 374 -2.66 -5.46 6.60
C LEU A 374 -1.23 -5.99 6.79
N GLN A 375 -0.33 -5.67 5.85
CA GLN A 375 1.08 -6.00 5.98
C GLN A 375 1.71 -5.27 7.17
N THR A 376 1.49 -3.96 7.35
CA THR A 376 1.98 -3.22 8.53
C THR A 376 1.49 -3.87 9.82
N ALA A 377 0.18 -4.13 9.92
CA ALA A 377 -0.43 -4.63 11.16
C ALA A 377 -0.06 -6.09 11.48
N MET A 378 -0.04 -6.97 10.48
CA MET A 378 0.10 -8.42 10.69
C MET A 378 1.51 -8.94 10.39
N PHE A 379 2.34 -8.16 9.70
CA PHE A 379 3.69 -8.57 9.32
C PHE A 379 4.76 -7.60 9.81
N THR A 380 4.80 -6.37 9.33
CA THR A 380 5.91 -5.46 9.58
C THR A 380 6.05 -5.09 11.06
N GLY A 381 4.96 -4.72 11.75
CA GLY A 381 4.99 -4.46 13.19
C GLY A 381 5.44 -5.68 14.01
N PRO A 382 4.76 -6.84 13.86
CA PRO A 382 5.18 -8.10 14.48
C PRO A 382 6.62 -8.52 14.17
N LEU A 383 7.10 -8.27 12.95
CA LEU A 383 8.47 -8.59 12.55
C LEU A 383 9.49 -7.82 13.40
N VAL A 384 9.22 -6.56 13.73
CA VAL A 384 10.12 -5.74 14.55
C VAL A 384 10.23 -6.28 15.98
N VAL A 385 9.15 -6.81 16.55
CA VAL A 385 9.15 -7.49 17.85
C VAL A 385 10.01 -8.75 17.80
N ILE A 386 9.87 -9.56 16.76
CA ILE A 386 10.66 -10.80 16.60
C ILE A 386 12.14 -10.50 16.38
N VAL A 387 12.47 -9.48 15.57
CA VAL A 387 13.86 -9.06 15.39
C VAL A 387 14.41 -8.46 16.69
N GLY A 388 13.62 -7.66 17.42
CA GLY A 388 13.97 -7.15 18.74
C GLY A 388 14.29 -8.27 19.71
N TRP A 389 13.45 -9.31 19.74
CA TRP A 389 13.67 -10.50 20.55
C TRP A 389 14.96 -11.24 20.17
N GLY A 390 15.27 -11.36 18.87
CA GLY A 390 16.53 -11.94 18.39
C GLY A 390 17.79 -11.09 18.63
N LEU A 391 17.62 -9.79 18.93
CA LEU A 391 18.69 -8.84 19.25
C LEU A 391 18.79 -8.54 20.75
N ASP A 392 18.09 -9.29 21.61
CA ASP A 392 17.98 -9.07 23.05
C ASP A 392 17.50 -7.65 23.42
N LYS A 393 16.58 -7.10 22.62
CA LYS A 393 15.90 -5.81 22.85
C LYS A 393 14.45 -6.04 23.27
N ASN A 394 14.00 -5.28 24.27
CA ASN A 394 12.64 -5.35 24.81
C ASN A 394 11.65 -4.54 23.96
N MET A 395 11.52 -4.89 22.68
CA MET A 395 10.47 -4.33 21.83
C MET A 395 9.17 -5.10 22.08
N ASP A 396 8.13 -4.42 22.54
CA ASP A 396 6.78 -4.94 22.73
C ASP A 396 5.78 -4.30 21.73
N LEU A 397 4.50 -4.66 21.83
CA LEU A 397 3.38 -4.07 21.08
C LEU A 397 2.40 -3.35 22.02
N SER A 398 2.94 -2.72 23.07
CA SER A 398 2.16 -1.85 23.91
C SER A 398 2.24 -0.42 23.41
N PHE A 399 1.11 0.07 22.89
CA PHE A 399 0.94 1.41 22.35
C PHE A 399 0.29 2.34 23.36
N GLU A 400 0.29 3.63 23.05
CA GLU A 400 -0.43 4.61 23.84
C GLU A 400 -1.95 4.46 23.65
N VAL A 401 -2.72 4.70 24.73
CA VAL A 401 -4.20 4.59 24.70
C VAL A 401 -4.81 5.50 23.63
N PHE A 402 -4.26 6.70 23.48
CA PHE A 402 -4.66 7.64 22.43
C PHE A 402 -4.56 7.02 21.04
N GLU A 403 -3.43 6.36 20.75
CA GLU A 403 -3.16 5.80 19.42
C GLU A 403 -4.09 4.64 19.11
N ILE A 404 -4.38 3.77 20.08
CA ILE A 404 -5.30 2.63 19.91
C ILE A 404 -6.73 3.10 19.67
N VAL A 405 -7.21 4.07 20.45
CA VAL A 405 -8.57 4.58 20.29
C VAL A 405 -8.73 5.17 18.89
N VAL A 406 -7.75 5.96 18.44
CA VAL A 406 -7.75 6.54 17.10
C VAL A 406 -7.67 5.44 16.02
N LEU A 407 -6.83 4.43 16.19
CA LEU A 407 -6.70 3.28 15.29
C LEU A 407 -8.04 2.57 15.10
N ILE A 408 -8.69 2.13 16.18
CA ILE A 408 -9.93 1.36 16.10
C ILE A 408 -11.05 2.21 15.49
N LEU A 409 -11.19 3.48 15.89
CA LEU A 409 -12.16 4.39 15.29
C LEU A 409 -11.90 4.59 13.79
N SER A 410 -10.64 4.69 13.37
CA SER A 410 -10.26 4.85 11.96
C SER A 410 -10.61 3.61 11.13
N ILE A 411 -10.35 2.40 11.67
CA ILE A 411 -10.72 1.14 11.02
C ILE A 411 -12.25 1.04 10.89
N LEU A 412 -13.01 1.43 11.92
CA LEU A 412 -14.48 1.42 11.87
C LEU A 412 -15.05 2.43 10.87
N VAL A 413 -14.50 3.65 10.85
CA VAL A 413 -14.89 4.69 9.88
C VAL A 413 -14.60 4.20 8.46
N MET A 414 -13.40 3.71 8.20
CA MET A 414 -13.04 3.20 6.87
C MET A 414 -13.89 1.99 6.48
N GLY A 415 -14.07 1.01 7.37
CA GLY A 415 -14.89 -0.17 7.11
C GLY A 415 -16.35 0.17 6.78
N ASN A 416 -16.88 1.27 7.34
CA ASN A 416 -18.20 1.77 6.95
C ASN A 416 -18.22 2.39 5.54
N PHE A 417 -17.20 3.16 5.16
CA PHE A 417 -17.08 3.68 3.79
C PHE A 417 -16.83 2.59 2.75
N LEU A 418 -16.18 1.49 3.12
CA LEU A 418 -15.97 0.37 2.18
C LEU A 418 -17.22 -0.50 1.97
N ARG A 419 -18.25 -0.33 2.80
CA ARG A 419 -19.41 -1.22 2.86
C ARG A 419 -20.35 -1.07 1.66
N ASP A 420 -20.49 0.13 1.12
CA ASP A 420 -21.39 0.43 0.02
C ASP A 420 -20.77 0.15 -1.36
N GLN A 421 -19.52 -0.32 -1.39
CA GLN A 421 -18.76 -0.70 -2.59
C GLN A 421 -18.57 0.45 -3.58
N LYS A 422 -18.69 1.68 -3.11
CA LYS A 422 -18.55 2.89 -3.91
C LYS A 422 -17.68 3.90 -3.19
N SER A 423 -17.10 4.80 -3.97
CA SER A 423 -16.33 5.92 -3.45
C SER A 423 -16.72 7.20 -4.15
N ASN A 424 -16.68 8.29 -3.38
CA ASN A 424 -16.89 9.65 -3.88
C ASN A 424 -15.89 10.63 -3.24
N TYR A 425 -15.78 11.83 -3.83
CA TYR A 425 -14.81 12.81 -3.36
C TYR A 425 -15.10 13.34 -1.94
N LEU A 426 -16.37 13.32 -1.51
CA LEU A 426 -16.76 13.82 -0.19
C LEU A 426 -16.22 12.91 0.91
N GLU A 427 -16.40 11.59 0.77
CA GLU A 427 -15.81 10.59 1.68
C GLU A 427 -14.30 10.75 1.77
N GLY A 428 -13.64 10.88 0.61
CA GLY A 428 -12.20 11.09 0.56
C GLY A 428 -11.74 12.35 1.30
N PHE A 429 -12.43 13.47 1.06
CA PHE A 429 -12.14 14.73 1.74
C PHE A 429 -12.34 14.65 3.26
N LEU A 430 -13.39 13.98 3.72
CA LEU A 430 -13.65 13.79 5.15
C LEU A 430 -12.57 12.94 5.81
N CYS A 431 -12.10 11.87 5.17
CA CYS A 431 -10.98 11.05 5.66
C CYS A 431 -9.70 11.88 5.85
N VAL A 432 -9.37 12.74 4.86
CA VAL A 432 -8.19 13.63 4.96
C VAL A 432 -8.36 14.64 6.10
N ILE A 433 -9.55 15.21 6.30
CA ILE A 433 -9.81 16.12 7.44
C ILE A 433 -9.58 15.40 8.77
N VAL A 434 -10.09 14.17 8.92
CA VAL A 434 -9.92 13.39 10.16
C VAL A 434 -8.45 13.10 10.40
N TYR A 435 -7.69 12.72 9.37
CA TYR A 435 -6.24 12.53 9.48
C TYR A 435 -5.51 13.80 9.93
N ILE A 436 -5.85 14.97 9.37
CA ILE A 436 -5.27 16.25 9.78
C ILE A 436 -5.63 16.56 11.25
N ALA A 437 -6.85 16.29 11.67
CA ALA A 437 -7.26 16.49 13.07
C ALA A 437 -6.46 15.59 14.03
N ILE A 438 -6.23 14.33 13.65
CA ILE A 438 -5.35 13.40 14.39
C ILE A 438 -3.92 13.92 14.44
N ALA A 439 -3.38 14.41 13.32
CA ALA A 439 -2.03 14.97 13.26
C ALA A 439 -1.86 16.18 14.19
N VAL A 440 -2.86 17.07 14.23
CA VAL A 440 -2.88 18.21 15.16
C VAL A 440 -2.96 17.73 16.60
N ALA A 441 -3.80 16.73 16.91
CA ALA A 441 -3.89 16.16 18.26
C ALA A 441 -2.56 15.53 18.70
N ALA A 442 -1.91 14.76 17.81
CA ALA A 442 -0.60 14.14 18.06
C ALA A 442 0.51 15.16 18.31
N PHE A 443 0.45 16.32 17.65
CA PHE A 443 1.40 17.42 17.86
C PHE A 443 1.35 17.96 19.30
N TYR A 444 0.19 17.94 19.94
CA TYR A 444 0.01 18.35 21.32
C TYR A 444 0.12 17.20 22.33
N TYR A 445 0.34 15.97 21.87
CA TYR A 445 0.48 14.81 22.75
C TYR A 445 1.90 14.78 23.37
N PRO A 446 2.02 14.73 24.71
CA PRO A 446 3.30 14.78 25.39
C PRO A 446 4.08 13.48 25.19
N ASN A 447 5.41 13.53 25.39
CA ASN A 447 6.22 12.32 25.43
C ASN A 447 5.83 11.46 26.64
N PRO A 448 5.76 10.13 26.51
CA PRO A 448 5.48 9.24 27.62
C PRO A 448 6.58 9.36 28.69
N THR A 449 6.17 9.48 29.95
CA THR A 449 7.09 9.56 31.09
C THR A 449 7.48 8.15 31.51
N GLY A 450 8.59 7.60 31.01
CA GLY A 450 9.09 6.31 31.53
C GLY A 450 10.14 5.57 30.72
N GLU A 451 10.18 5.72 29.39
CA GLU A 451 11.10 4.94 28.55
C GLU A 451 12.10 5.87 27.86
N GLY A 452 13.35 5.91 28.34
CA GLY A 452 14.48 6.33 27.49
C GLY A 452 15.10 7.71 27.69
N THR A 453 15.15 8.25 28.91
CA THR A 453 16.22 9.22 29.27
C THR A 453 16.94 8.77 30.54
N ALA A 454 17.66 7.65 30.45
CA ALA A 454 18.82 7.44 31.30
C ALA A 454 19.96 8.37 30.84
N HIS A 455 19.73 9.68 30.89
CA HIS A 455 20.84 10.60 31.03
C HIS A 455 21.40 10.36 32.42
N VAL A 456 22.70 10.10 32.45
CA VAL A 456 23.52 10.09 33.66
C VAL A 456 23.31 11.42 34.37
N GLU A 457 22.38 11.45 35.33
CA GLU A 457 22.47 12.38 36.44
C GLU A 457 23.74 11.99 37.17
N THR A 458 24.85 12.66 36.82
CA THR A 458 25.98 12.78 37.73
C THR A 458 25.45 13.46 38.97
N ASP A 459 25.11 12.62 39.93
CA ASP A 459 24.84 12.90 41.31
C ASP A 459 26.04 13.68 41.88
N SER A 460 26.01 15.02 41.77
CA SER A 460 26.94 15.89 42.48
C SER A 460 26.33 16.25 43.83
N SER A 461 26.04 15.23 44.64
CA SER A 461 25.80 15.34 46.07
C SER A 461 27.13 15.17 46.82
N GLY A 462 28.01 16.17 46.67
CA GLY A 462 29.22 16.33 47.48
C GLY A 462 29.07 17.54 48.39
N GLY A 463 28.68 17.31 49.64
CA GLY A 463 28.44 18.37 50.61
C GLY A 463 29.70 19.10 51.05
N GLU A 464 29.51 20.30 51.60
CA GLU A 464 30.34 20.78 52.70
C GLU A 464 29.55 21.80 53.55
N HIS A 465 29.26 21.38 54.78
CA HIS A 465 29.08 22.27 55.92
C HIS A 465 30.45 22.84 56.29
N ARG A 466 30.65 24.16 56.14
CA ARG A 466 31.14 25.04 57.20
C ARG A 466 31.13 26.51 56.81
#